data_AF-A0A7D5D8W9-F1
#
_entry.id   AF-A0A7D5D8W9-F1
#
_cell.length_a   1.000
_cell.length_b   1.000
_cell.length_c   1.000
_cell.angle_alpha   90.00
_cell.angle_beta   90.00
_cell.angle_gamma   90.00
#
_symmetry.space_group_name_H-M   'P 1'
#
loop_
_entity.id
_entity.type
_entity.pdbx_description
1 polymer ?
#
loop_
_entity_poly.entity_id
_entity_poly.type
_entity_poly.pdbx_seq_one_letter_code
_entity_poly.pdbx_strand_id
1 'polypeptide(L)' 'MSRAAKAERFISKILSEYPNSIYPAMTEAAAQSAIELAYHLGDIGDKSYDDFNQRLRRMTDRKGVAA' A
#
# COMPACT_ATOMS: atom_id res chain seq x y z
N MET A 1 -8.38 -7.94 -17.37
CA MET A 1 -8.20 -7.62 -15.93
C MET A 1 -9.37 -6.78 -15.47
N SER A 2 -10.02 -7.17 -14.38
CA SER A 2 -11.06 -6.37 -13.72
C SER A 2 -10.47 -5.09 -13.11
N ARG A 3 -11.34 -4.14 -12.77
CA ARG A 3 -10.96 -2.91 -12.08
C ARG A 3 -10.31 -3.21 -10.73
N ALA A 4 -10.91 -4.11 -9.95
CA ALA A 4 -10.36 -4.62 -8.69
C ALA A 4 -8.95 -5.22 -8.86
N ALA A 5 -8.75 -6.10 -9.84
CA ALA A 5 -7.44 -6.71 -10.08
C ALA A 5 -6.36 -5.68 -10.47
N LYS A 6 -6.73 -4.58 -11.14
CA LYS A 6 -5.80 -3.48 -11.42
C LYS A 6 -5.43 -2.72 -10.15
N ALA A 7 -6.39 -2.44 -9.27
CA ALA A 7 -6.15 -1.77 -8.00
C ALA A 7 -5.25 -2.59 -7.08
N GLU A 8 -5.56 -3.88 -6.88
CA GLU A 8 -4.75 -4.79 -6.07
C GLU A 8 -3.31 -4.91 -6.60
N ARG A 9 -3.15 -5.00 -7.94
CA ARG A 9 -1.83 -5.04 -8.58
C ARG A 9 -1.05 -3.75 -8.39
N PHE A 10 -1.72 -2.60 -8.49
CA PHE A 10 -1.09 -1.28 -8.30
C PHE A 10 -0.62 -1.10 -6.85
N ILE A 11 -1.48 -1.36 -5.87
CA ILE A 11 -1.14 -1.28 -4.44
C ILE A 11 0.01 -2.24 -4.12
N SER A 12 -0.07 -3.49 -4.60
CA SER A 12 0.99 -4.48 -4.41
C SER A 12 2.32 -4.04 -4.99
N LYS A 13 2.31 -3.35 -6.13
CA LYS A 13 3.51 -2.81 -6.76
C LYS A 13 4.14 -1.72 -5.89
N ILE A 14 3.36 -0.73 -5.44
CA ILE A 14 3.85 0.33 -4.54
C ILE A 14 4.48 -0.28 -3.28
N LEU A 15 3.77 -1.22 -2.64
CA LEU A 15 4.27 -1.92 -1.46
C LEU A 15 5.52 -2.75 -1.75
N SER A 16 5.73 -3.25 -2.97
CA SER A 16 6.96 -3.97 -3.31
C SER A 16 8.16 -3.05 -3.53
N GLU A 17 7.92 -1.82 -3.99
CA GLU A 17 8.97 -0.83 -4.29
C GLU A 17 9.39 -0.03 -3.05
N TYR A 18 8.50 0.09 -2.06
CA TYR A 18 8.74 0.83 -0.82
C TYR A 18 10.07 0.51 -0.09
N PRO A 19 10.57 -0.74 0.03
CA PRO A 19 11.83 -1.01 0.70
C PRO A 19 13.02 -0.32 0.02
N ASN A 20 12.94 -0.17 -1.30
CA ASN A 20 13.99 0.40 -2.14
C ASN A 20 13.74 1.89 -2.45
N SER A 21 12.70 2.49 -1.87
CA SER A 21 12.40 3.90 -2.10
C SER A 21 13.44 4.82 -1.46
N ILE A 22 13.88 5.80 -2.25
CA ILE A 22 14.74 6.91 -1.82
C ILE A 22 13.95 7.92 -0.97
N TYR A 23 12.62 7.92 -1.07
CA TYR A 23 11.71 8.79 -0.32
C TYR A 23 10.64 7.97 0.43
N PRO A 24 11.00 7.28 1.53
CA PRO A 24 10.09 6.37 2.23
C PRO A 24 8.77 7.04 2.65
N ALA A 25 8.84 8.23 3.26
CA ALA A 25 7.64 8.95 3.71
C ALA A 25 6.67 9.31 2.56
N MET A 26 7.19 9.67 1.38
CA MET A 26 6.35 9.94 0.21
C MET A 26 5.73 8.66 -0.35
N THR A 27 6.50 7.56 -0.38
CA THR A 27 5.99 6.26 -0.83
C THR A 27 4.96 5.69 0.15
N GLU A 28 5.09 5.97 1.44
CA GLU A 28 4.12 5.60 2.48
C GLU A 28 2.80 6.32 2.25
N ALA A 29 2.86 7.65 2.11
CA ALA A 29 1.68 8.48 1.86
C ALA A 29 0.98 8.07 0.55
N ALA A 30 1.75 7.75 -0.49
CA ALA A 30 1.20 7.27 -1.76
C ALA A 30 0.53 5.89 -1.61
N ALA A 31 1.14 4.96 -0.87
CA ALA A 31 0.58 3.65 -0.59
C ALA A 31 -0.73 3.77 0.22
N GLN A 32 -0.73 4.57 1.30
CA GLN A 32 -1.92 4.80 2.11
C GLN A 32 -3.04 5.39 1.25
N SER A 33 -2.75 6.46 0.49
CA SER A 33 -3.75 7.10 -0.37
C SER A 33 -4.32 6.14 -1.42
N ALA A 34 -3.50 5.26 -1.99
CA ALA A 34 -3.94 4.26 -2.96
C ALA A 34 -4.86 3.20 -2.32
N ILE A 35 -4.55 2.76 -1.09
CA ILE A 35 -5.36 1.80 -0.34
C ILE A 35 -6.72 2.40 0.01
N GLU A 36 -6.75 3.60 0.59
CA GLU A 36 -7.99 4.31 0.95
C GLU A 36 -8.87 4.57 -0.28
N LEU A 37 -8.26 5.06 -1.37
CA LEU A 37 -9.00 5.35 -2.59
C LEU A 37 -9.61 4.08 -3.20
N ALA A 38 -8.83 2.99 -3.27
CA ALA A 38 -9.34 1.73 -3.80
C ALA A 38 -10.47 1.17 -2.93
N TYR A 39 -10.40 1.32 -1.61
CA TYR A 39 -11.44 0.86 -0.71
C TYR A 39 -12.73 1.68 -0.86
N HIS A 40 -12.63 3.01 -0.81
CA HIS A 40 -13.79 3.89 -0.94
C HIS A 40 -14.48 3.79 -2.31
N LEU A 41 -13.74 3.50 -3.37
CA LEU A 41 -14.29 3.28 -4.70
C LEU A 41 -14.88 1.87 -4.89
N GLY A 42 -14.78 0.99 -3.89
CA GLY A 42 -15.23 -0.40 -3.96
C GLY A 42 -14.35 -1.29 -4.85
N ASP A 43 -13.12 -0.86 -5.13
CA ASP A 43 -12.16 -1.61 -5.94
C ASP A 43 -11.48 -2.73 -5.14
N ILE A 44 -11.43 -2.62 -3.82
CA ILE A 44 -10.98 -3.69 -2.90
C ILE A 44 -11.99 -3.84 -1.76
N GLY A 45 -12.11 -5.05 -1.22
CA GLY A 45 -12.97 -5.33 -0.05
C GLY A 45 -12.23 -5.23 1.28
N ASP A 46 -12.98 -5.32 2.39
CA ASP A 46 -12.47 -5.16 3.77
C ASP A 46 -11.23 -6.02 4.05
N LYS A 47 -11.27 -7.30 3.65
CA LYS A 47 -10.15 -8.22 3.85
C LYS A 47 -8.87 -7.78 3.14
N SER A 48 -8.97 -7.30 1.90
CA SER A 48 -7.81 -6.81 1.14
C SER A 48 -7.32 -5.48 1.71
N TYR A 49 -8.22 -4.60 2.14
CA TYR A 49 -7.90 -3.34 2.82
C TYR A 49 -7.10 -3.58 4.11
N ASP A 50 -7.55 -4.51 4.95
CA ASP A 50 -6.84 -4.88 6.18
C ASP A 50 -5.46 -5.48 5.90
N ASP A 51 -5.35 -6.39 4.92
CA ASP A 51 -4.06 -6.99 4.55
C ASP A 51 -3.06 -5.92 4.06
N PHE A 52 -3.49 -5.02 3.17
CA PHE A 52 -2.61 -3.98 2.65
C PHE A 52 -2.17 -3.01 3.75
N ASN A 53 -3.06 -2.60 4.65
CA ASN A 53 -2.70 -1.75 5.80
C ASN A 53 -1.77 -2.45 6.79
N GLN A 54 -1.92 -3.77 7.01
CA GLN A 54 -0.96 -4.53 7.82
C GLN A 54 0.41 -4.67 7.14
N ARG A 55 0.42 -4.83 5.81
CA ARG A 55 1.67 -4.86 5.04
C ARG A 55 2.38 -3.52 5.11
N LEU A 56 1.68 -2.40 4.89
CA LEU A 56 2.24 -1.05 4.98
C LEU A 56 2.84 -0.79 6.37
N ARG A 57 2.09 -1.06 7.45
CA ARG A 57 2.59 -0.93 8.84
C ARG A 57 3.89 -1.68 9.10
N ARG A 58 3.94 -2.97 8.72
CA ARG A 58 5.15 -3.81 8.84
C ARG A 58 6.35 -3.25 8.07
N MET A 59 6.14 -2.39 7.08
CA MET A 59 7.21 -1.77 6.30
C MET A 59 7.67 -0.46 6.90
N THR A 60 6.74 0.36 7.40
CA THR A 60 7.03 1.57 8.16
C THR A 60 7.85 1.23 9.40
N ASP A 61 7.45 0.22 10.17
CA ASP A 61 8.17 -0.23 11.37
C ASP A 61 9.61 -0.65 11.06
N ARG A 62 9.83 -1.34 9.93
CA ARG A 62 11.17 -1.77 9.50
C ARG A 62 12.09 -0.62 9.09
N LYS A 63 11.55 0.48 8.57
CA LYS A 63 12.32 1.68 8.19
C LYS A 63 12.50 2.65 9.36
N GLY A 64 11.53 2.73 10.28
CA GLY A 64 11.58 3.59 11.46
C GLY A 64 12.63 3.17 12.50
N VAL A 65 13.02 1.89 12.53
CA VAL A 65 14.10 1.38 13.40
C VAL A 65 15.51 1.71 12.84
N ALA A 66 15.60 2.17 11.60
CA ALA A 66 16.87 2.49 10.94
C ALA A 66 17.25 3.99 10.99
N ALA A 67 16.49 4.81 11.74
CA ALA A 67 16.72 6.25 11.89
C ALA A 67 17.19 6.60 13.31
#